data_AF-A0A1X7F9B6-F1
#
_entry.id   AF-A0A1X7F9B6-F1
#
_cell.length_a   1.000
_cell.length_b   1.000
_cell.length_c   1.000
_cell.angle_alpha   90.00
_cell.angle_beta   90.00
_cell.angle_gamma   90.00
#
_symmetry.space_group_name_H-M   'P 1'
#
loop_
_entity.id
_entity.type
_entity.pdbx_description
1 polymer ?
#
loop_
_entity_poly.entity_id
_entity_poly.type
_entity_poly.pdbx_seq_one_letter_code
_entity_poly.pdbx_strand_id
1 'polypeptide(L)'
;MTTKVKRVQVLGGAKAALSSFIGRPREIIVDTTESTLTVHDGGTPGGRRMLPEDGDASQAVAGGRVLQDVAGAVAGLDVGSSTEVALKPGATLKAEKVAGGDATSVPASTTSLVSKTASASWVMSDYVITMSGVASYADVGATRSVARAFGAANGYANHTADTLIRAGEFQTLRGTGTQQTTQGGTWGVEIGVHSQVAGDGSSKNIGAYIASSHTGWLTSGTKADCGIKVCGEDGWYYYERFHDEADALKWCVKNNGDLYTAGAIGVGTTSPQTFAGYGTVCVNGTTGSFYDVNVNGSNKLRIQATSGGTYLDSAGSVGSIDFRSSGGANTNARLFDSGAVAFPRVGTTASAANAYLDNSAGNSLLRSTSSGVYKTDVETLDPQYADAVLSLRPVWYRSLADADRKDWSWYGLIAEEVAAIEPRLVHYRQLTKTVTRTVAVAVPVLEDYEDMEPAVEVIDGKAVHRLVPVTKQRQAVDVFPLVDEAGDPVLETLRAEVRDTDGNVLEPAIVRQAVHVVPRVATEQREVTEEVPDLDSAPIPDGVQYERLTVMLLDIARRLTDRITALEAQLAALRPAAE
;
A
#
# COMPACT_ATOMS: atom_id res chain seq x y z
N MET A 1 85.06 -46.68 30.46
CA MET A 1 84.74 -46.93 31.87
C MET A 1 83.24 -47.17 31.98
N THR A 2 82.82 -48.40 32.30
CA THR A 2 81.40 -48.77 32.44
C THR A 2 80.93 -48.35 33.84
N THR A 3 80.10 -47.33 33.94
CA THR A 3 79.60 -46.82 35.21
C THR A 3 78.69 -47.87 35.85
N LYS A 4 79.20 -48.61 36.85
CA LYS A 4 78.35 -49.49 37.69
C LYS A 4 77.37 -48.61 38.46
N VAL A 5 76.12 -48.57 38.02
CA VAL A 5 75.03 -47.94 38.79
C VAL A 5 74.74 -48.85 39.99
N LYS A 6 75.10 -48.40 41.19
CA LYS A 6 74.63 -49.03 42.44
C LYS A 6 73.16 -48.67 42.61
N ARG A 7 72.26 -49.65 42.61
CA ARG A 7 70.86 -49.45 43.00
C ARG A 7 70.78 -49.51 44.52
N VAL A 8 70.26 -48.45 45.13
CA VAL A 8 69.90 -48.43 46.56
C VAL A 8 68.40 -48.69 46.63
N GLN A 9 68.01 -49.76 47.32
CA GLN A 9 66.60 -49.99 47.69
C GLN A 9 66.44 -49.63 49.16
N VAL A 10 65.42 -48.83 49.45
CA VAL A 10 65.04 -48.46 50.81
C VAL A 10 64.12 -49.54 51.36
N LEU A 11 64.09 -49.73 52.69
CA LEU A 11 63.12 -50.62 53.33
C LEU A 11 61.69 -50.15 52.97
N GLY A 12 60.79 -51.10 52.76
CA GLY A 12 59.41 -50.82 52.39
C GLY A 12 58.44 -51.82 53.01
N GLY A 13 57.21 -51.37 53.21
CA GLY A 13 56.12 -52.19 53.74
C GLY A 13 54.76 -51.69 53.24
N ALA A 14 53.76 -52.57 53.26
CA ALA A 14 52.39 -52.18 52.97
C ALA A 14 51.85 -51.26 54.06
N LYS A 15 50.93 -50.34 53.71
CA LYS A 15 50.33 -49.36 54.63
C LYS A 15 49.88 -49.94 55.98
N ALA A 16 49.24 -51.12 55.94
CA ALA A 16 48.77 -51.80 57.15
C ALA A 16 49.92 -52.20 58.08
N ALA A 17 51.06 -52.65 57.55
CA ALA A 17 52.25 -52.97 58.34
C ALA A 17 52.94 -51.71 58.87
N LEU A 18 52.92 -50.62 58.09
CA LEU A 18 53.51 -49.35 58.53
C LEU A 18 52.70 -48.68 59.63
N SER A 19 51.37 -48.78 59.65
CA SER A 19 50.51 -48.07 60.60
C SER A 19 50.83 -48.30 62.09
N SER A 20 51.43 -49.44 62.45
CA SER A 20 51.89 -49.75 63.81
C SER A 20 53.42 -49.70 63.97
N PHE A 21 54.17 -49.49 62.89
CA PHE A 21 55.63 -49.47 62.90
C PHE A 21 56.16 -48.08 63.28
N ILE A 22 57.07 -48.03 64.26
CA ILE A 22 57.79 -46.81 64.64
C ILE A 22 59.23 -46.93 64.14
N GLY A 23 59.50 -46.27 63.01
CA GLY A 23 60.87 -46.14 62.49
C GLY A 23 61.73 -45.24 63.35
N ARG A 24 63.05 -45.36 63.20
CA ARG A 24 64.02 -44.50 63.88
C ARG A 24 63.86 -43.04 63.44
N PRO A 25 64.28 -42.06 64.26
CA PRO A 25 64.31 -40.66 63.83
C PRO A 25 65.05 -40.48 62.50
N ARG A 26 64.38 -39.85 61.54
CA ARG A 26 64.84 -39.57 60.15
C ARG A 26 64.97 -40.80 59.26
N GLU A 27 64.43 -41.95 59.66
CA GLU A 27 64.33 -43.11 58.80
C GLU A 27 63.28 -42.86 57.71
N ILE A 28 63.62 -43.20 56.46
CA ILE A 28 62.71 -43.12 55.31
C ILE A 28 62.33 -44.55 54.96
N ILE A 29 61.02 -44.79 54.84
CA ILE A 29 60.46 -46.08 54.45
C ILE A 29 59.49 -45.85 53.30
N VAL A 30 59.48 -46.78 52.35
CA VAL A 30 58.53 -46.76 51.23
C VAL A 30 57.22 -47.41 51.66
N ASP A 31 56.11 -46.68 51.59
CA ASP A 31 54.78 -47.29 51.61
C ASP A 31 54.52 -47.90 50.23
N THR A 32 54.62 -49.23 50.16
CA THR A 32 54.49 -49.95 48.88
C THR A 32 53.03 -50.02 48.39
N THR A 33 52.05 -49.75 49.26
CA THR A 33 50.64 -49.69 48.87
C THR A 33 50.31 -48.37 48.20
N GLU A 34 50.85 -47.27 48.73
CA GLU A 34 50.54 -45.92 48.26
C GLU A 34 51.61 -45.32 47.33
N SER A 35 52.68 -46.07 47.06
CA SER A 35 53.81 -45.66 46.22
C SER A 35 54.40 -44.30 46.64
N THR A 36 54.52 -44.07 47.95
CA THR A 36 55.07 -42.84 48.51
C THR A 36 56.10 -43.11 49.60
N LEU A 37 56.81 -42.05 49.99
CA LEU A 37 57.76 -42.07 51.10
C LEU A 37 57.08 -41.67 52.40
N THR A 38 57.46 -42.36 53.46
CA THR A 38 57.08 -42.07 54.84
C THR A 38 58.35 -41.74 55.62
N VAL A 39 58.37 -40.60 56.30
CA VAL A 39 59.49 -40.15 57.12
C VAL A 39 59.16 -40.36 58.59
N HIS A 40 60.00 -41.09 59.31
CA HIS A 40 59.79 -41.40 60.72
C HIS A 40 60.54 -40.42 61.63
N ASP A 41 59.94 -40.10 62.78
CA ASP A 41 60.49 -39.19 63.79
C ASP A 41 60.97 -39.92 65.06
N GLY A 42 60.85 -41.24 65.12
CA GLY A 42 61.20 -42.05 66.28
C GLY A 42 60.11 -42.23 67.32
N GLY A 43 58.95 -41.59 67.17
CA GLY A 43 57.87 -41.65 68.15
C GLY A 43 56.48 -41.88 67.57
N THR A 44 56.26 -41.57 66.29
CA THR A 44 54.96 -41.67 65.63
C THR A 44 54.80 -43.03 64.91
N PRO A 45 53.88 -43.92 65.35
CA PRO A 45 53.53 -45.12 64.58
C PRO A 45 53.02 -44.73 63.20
N GLY A 46 53.50 -45.42 62.15
CA GLY A 46 53.17 -45.07 60.77
C GLY A 46 53.95 -43.92 60.16
N GLY A 47 54.74 -43.17 60.94
CA GLY A 47 55.53 -42.03 60.45
C GLY A 47 54.68 -40.91 59.81
N ARG A 48 55.34 -39.97 59.13
CA ARG A 48 54.69 -38.88 58.37
C ARG A 48 54.80 -39.14 56.89
N ARG A 49 53.65 -39.34 56.25
CA ARG A 49 53.53 -39.59 54.81
C ARG A 49 53.84 -38.32 54.01
N MET A 50 54.61 -38.46 52.92
CA MET A 50 54.72 -37.43 51.89
C MET A 50 53.58 -37.57 50.87
N LEU A 51 53.02 -36.46 50.44
CA LEU A 51 51.97 -36.45 49.41
C LEU A 51 52.62 -36.75 48.04
N PRO A 52 52.09 -37.71 47.26
CA PRO A 52 52.52 -37.87 45.88
C PRO A 52 52.14 -36.63 45.07
N GLU A 53 52.94 -36.30 44.05
CA GLU A 53 52.74 -35.11 43.21
C GLU A 53 51.36 -35.08 42.53
N ASP A 54 50.82 -36.28 42.23
CA ASP A 54 49.53 -36.53 41.59
C ASP A 54 48.37 -36.70 42.61
N GLY A 55 48.65 -36.60 43.92
CA GLY A 55 47.67 -36.83 44.99
C GLY A 55 46.71 -35.66 45.18
N ASP A 56 45.45 -35.89 44.76
CA ASP A 56 44.21 -35.18 45.11
C ASP A 56 44.34 -33.74 45.65
N ALA A 57 44.37 -32.77 44.73
CA ALA A 57 44.35 -31.33 45.01
C ALA A 57 43.07 -30.85 45.76
N SER A 58 42.16 -31.76 46.11
CA SER A 58 40.95 -31.44 46.87
C SER A 58 41.12 -31.56 48.39
N GLN A 59 42.16 -32.22 48.92
CA GLN A 59 42.35 -32.42 50.38
C GLN A 59 43.42 -31.54 51.04
N ALA A 60 44.16 -30.73 50.27
CA ALA A 60 44.97 -29.64 50.79
C ALA A 60 44.51 -28.32 50.16
N VAL A 61 43.52 -27.68 50.80
CA VAL A 61 43.00 -26.32 50.49
C VAL A 61 42.68 -26.10 49.00
N ALA A 62 41.42 -26.32 48.62
CA ALA A 62 40.76 -25.94 47.35
C ALA A 62 41.70 -25.36 46.27
N GLY A 63 42.18 -26.22 45.37
CA GLY A 63 42.86 -25.83 44.12
C GLY A 63 44.09 -24.96 44.36
N GLY A 64 45.21 -25.58 44.72
CA GLY A 64 46.50 -24.96 45.02
C GLY A 64 47.02 -23.96 43.98
N ARG A 65 46.43 -22.76 43.97
CA ARG A 65 47.01 -21.51 43.52
C ARG A 65 47.45 -20.78 44.78
N VAL A 66 48.75 -20.81 45.05
CA VAL A 66 49.32 -19.96 46.10
C VAL A 66 49.49 -18.58 45.49
N LEU A 67 48.49 -17.72 45.69
CA LEU A 67 48.60 -16.29 45.44
C LEU A 67 49.09 -15.64 46.73
N GLN A 68 50.13 -14.82 46.64
CA GLN A 68 50.82 -14.28 47.82
C GLN A 68 50.01 -13.20 48.58
N ASP A 69 48.89 -12.75 48.02
CA ASP A 69 47.91 -11.86 48.65
C ASP A 69 46.51 -12.49 48.64
N VAL A 70 46.06 -13.01 49.78
CA VAL A 70 44.69 -13.57 49.94
C VAL A 70 43.78 -12.57 50.70
N ALA A 71 44.08 -11.28 50.62
CA ALA A 71 43.21 -10.21 51.11
C ALA A 71 42.65 -9.43 49.91
N GLY A 72 41.45 -9.81 49.47
CA GLY A 72 40.76 -9.20 48.33
C GLY A 72 41.13 -9.89 47.00
N ALA A 73 40.18 -10.61 46.41
CA ALA A 73 40.35 -11.36 45.17
C ALA A 73 40.57 -10.44 43.96
N VAL A 74 41.78 -9.88 43.84
CA VAL A 74 42.27 -9.22 42.64
C VAL A 74 43.04 -10.27 41.86
N ALA A 75 42.65 -10.50 40.61
CA ALA A 75 43.27 -11.46 39.69
C ALA A 75 44.81 -11.35 39.75
N GLY A 76 45.53 -12.47 39.59
CA GLY A 76 47.00 -12.54 39.62
C GLY A 76 47.74 -11.81 38.49
N LEU A 77 47.09 -10.82 37.88
CA LEU A 77 47.55 -9.99 36.78
C LEU A 77 47.65 -8.55 37.26
N ASP A 78 48.72 -7.87 36.84
CA ASP A 78 48.95 -6.45 37.03
C ASP A 78 48.85 -5.74 35.68
N VAL A 79 48.02 -4.71 35.56
CA VAL A 79 47.80 -3.98 34.31
C VAL A 79 48.68 -2.74 34.32
N GLY A 80 49.81 -2.79 33.61
CA GLY A 80 50.81 -1.72 33.62
C GLY A 80 50.47 -0.53 32.72
N SER A 81 49.74 -0.76 31.62
CA SER A 81 49.28 0.28 30.68
C SER A 81 48.05 -0.20 29.88
N SER A 82 47.50 0.64 28.98
CA SER A 82 46.35 0.27 28.13
C SER A 82 46.62 -0.89 27.16
N THR A 83 47.88 -1.35 27.03
CA THR A 83 48.29 -2.44 26.15
C THR A 83 49.19 -3.49 26.81
N GLU A 84 49.46 -3.38 28.12
CA GLU A 84 50.34 -4.33 28.83
C GLU A 84 49.70 -4.90 30.09
N VAL A 85 49.78 -6.23 30.23
CA VAL A 85 49.37 -7.00 31.40
C VAL A 85 50.50 -7.95 31.79
N ALA A 86 50.90 -7.97 33.06
CA ALA A 86 51.95 -8.82 33.61
C ALA A 86 51.42 -9.75 34.71
N LEU A 87 52.08 -10.89 34.97
CA LEU A 87 51.79 -11.71 36.15
C LEU A 87 52.46 -11.10 37.38
N LYS A 88 51.75 -11.09 38.52
CA LYS A 88 52.33 -10.57 39.78
C LYS A 88 53.53 -11.42 40.22
N PRO A 89 54.62 -10.81 40.72
CA PRO A 89 55.74 -11.55 41.29
C PRO A 89 55.29 -12.53 42.38
N GLY A 90 55.82 -13.76 42.38
CA GLY A 90 55.48 -14.78 43.38
C GLY A 90 54.24 -15.63 43.07
N ALA A 91 53.50 -15.35 41.99
CA ALA A 91 52.40 -16.21 41.56
C ALA A 91 52.95 -17.60 41.13
N THR A 92 52.48 -18.66 41.80
CA THR A 92 52.85 -20.04 41.46
C THR A 92 51.66 -20.74 40.82
N LEU A 93 51.80 -21.17 39.56
CA LEU A 93 50.77 -21.89 38.82
C LEU A 93 51.27 -23.30 38.49
N LYS A 94 50.54 -24.33 38.91
CA LYS A 94 50.75 -25.69 38.39
C LYS A 94 50.11 -25.78 37.00
N ALA A 95 50.92 -25.91 35.96
CA ALA A 95 50.42 -26.29 34.64
C ALA A 95 50.05 -27.78 34.65
N GLU A 96 48.93 -28.12 34.01
CA GLU A 96 48.49 -29.51 33.88
C GLU A 96 49.47 -30.27 32.95
N LYS A 97 49.80 -31.50 33.36
CA LYS A 97 50.99 -32.28 33.01
C LYS A 97 51.15 -32.49 31.48
N VAL A 98 52.15 -31.84 30.87
CA VAL A 98 52.75 -32.27 29.59
C VAL A 98 54.17 -32.73 29.91
N ALA A 99 54.56 -33.91 29.42
CA ALA A 99 55.75 -34.65 29.82
C ALA A 99 57.05 -33.81 29.90
N GLY A 100 57.42 -33.41 31.11
CA GLY A 100 58.60 -32.59 31.42
C GLY A 100 58.39 -31.85 32.73
N GLY A 101 58.62 -32.54 33.86
CA GLY A 101 58.37 -32.00 35.19
C GLY A 101 59.42 -30.97 35.60
N ASP A 102 59.09 -29.70 35.48
CA ASP A 102 59.74 -28.62 36.22
C ASP A 102 58.69 -27.64 36.72
N ALA A 103 58.69 -27.37 38.02
CA ALA A 103 57.89 -26.30 38.60
C ALA A 103 58.53 -24.95 38.22
N THR A 104 57.94 -24.23 37.27
CA THR A 104 58.38 -22.87 36.94
C THR A 104 57.84 -21.89 37.99
N SER A 105 58.70 -21.50 38.93
CA SER A 105 58.47 -20.30 39.74
C SER A 105 59.00 -19.09 38.97
N VAL A 106 58.29 -17.96 39.04
CA VAL A 106 58.78 -16.68 38.54
C VAL A 106 59.47 -15.96 39.70
N PRO A 107 60.80 -16.01 39.82
CA PRO A 107 61.50 -15.32 40.90
C PRO A 107 61.37 -13.80 40.71
N ALA A 108 61.20 -13.10 41.83
CA ALA A 108 61.03 -11.66 41.86
C ALA A 108 62.15 -10.93 41.08
N SER A 109 61.75 -9.97 40.25
CA SER A 109 62.59 -9.02 39.47
C SER A 109 63.13 -9.43 38.08
N THR A 110 62.42 -10.27 37.31
CA THR A 110 62.62 -10.34 35.85
C THR A 110 61.52 -9.58 35.09
N THR A 111 61.68 -8.26 34.98
CA THR A 111 60.90 -7.36 34.11
C THR A 111 61.33 -7.47 32.64
N SER A 112 61.70 -8.66 32.17
CA SER A 112 62.12 -8.86 30.78
C SER A 112 61.66 -10.22 30.27
N LEU A 113 60.85 -10.16 29.21
CA LEU A 113 60.35 -11.27 28.37
C LEU A 113 59.18 -12.12 28.91
N VAL A 114 58.02 -11.49 29.10
CA VAL A 114 56.76 -11.93 28.42
C VAL A 114 55.93 -10.71 28.01
N SER A 115 56.56 -9.66 27.44
CA SER A 115 55.81 -8.65 26.70
C SER A 115 55.51 -9.22 25.31
N LYS A 116 54.41 -9.98 25.18
CA LYS A 116 53.92 -10.34 23.86
C LYS A 116 53.32 -9.07 23.27
N THR A 117 54.05 -8.41 22.37
CA THR A 117 53.48 -7.36 21.51
C THR A 117 52.27 -8.00 20.83
N ALA A 118 51.06 -7.56 21.19
CA ALA A 118 49.85 -8.01 20.54
C ALA A 118 49.95 -7.59 19.07
N SER A 119 50.23 -8.54 18.19
CA SER A 119 50.12 -8.33 16.75
C SER A 119 48.64 -8.06 16.46
N ALA A 120 48.35 -6.78 16.24
CA ALA A 120 47.03 -6.16 16.08
C ALA A 120 46.13 -6.25 17.33
N SER A 121 46.19 -5.20 18.16
CA SER A 121 45.16 -4.92 19.16
C SER A 121 43.89 -4.46 18.45
N TRP A 122 42.87 -5.32 18.45
CA TRP A 122 41.52 -4.96 18.04
C TRP A 122 40.72 -4.59 19.29
N VAL A 123 40.04 -3.44 19.24
CA VAL A 123 39.22 -2.92 20.34
C VAL A 123 37.99 -3.83 20.52
N MET A 124 37.75 -4.28 21.76
CA MET A 124 36.65 -5.19 22.18
C MET A 124 36.78 -6.67 21.72
N SER A 125 38.00 -7.18 21.57
CA SER A 125 38.22 -8.63 21.47
C SER A 125 38.46 -9.25 22.85
N ASP A 126 37.87 -10.42 23.11
CA ASP A 126 38.26 -11.25 24.26
C ASP A 126 39.62 -11.90 23.96
N TYR A 127 40.60 -11.70 24.86
CA TYR A 127 41.93 -12.31 24.74
C TYR A 127 42.05 -13.49 25.72
N VAL A 128 42.24 -14.68 25.17
CA VAL A 128 42.62 -15.85 25.98
C VAL A 128 44.15 -15.85 26.13
N ILE A 129 44.65 -15.53 27.32
CA ILE A 129 46.07 -15.66 27.64
C ILE A 129 46.37 -17.16 27.87
N THR A 130 46.75 -17.85 26.80
CA THR A 130 47.31 -19.20 26.88
C THR A 130 48.83 -19.11 27.01
N MET A 131 49.38 -19.57 28.13
CA MET A 131 50.80 -19.91 28.19
C MET A 131 50.95 -21.27 27.49
N SER A 132 51.22 -21.27 26.19
CA SER A 132 51.44 -22.50 25.43
C SER A 132 52.78 -22.50 24.72
N GLY A 133 53.46 -23.65 24.76
CA GLY A 133 54.37 -24.04 23.70
C GLY A 133 53.55 -24.38 22.44
N VAL A 134 53.40 -23.38 21.57
CA VAL A 134 53.10 -23.43 20.12
C VAL A 134 51.76 -24.03 19.61
N ALA A 135 50.92 -23.11 19.12
CA ALA A 135 49.96 -23.03 17.99
C ALA A 135 49.19 -24.26 17.42
N SER A 136 47.85 -24.11 17.27
CA SER A 136 47.14 -24.07 15.95
C SER A 136 45.64 -23.72 16.06
N TYR A 137 45.26 -22.68 15.30
CA TYR A 137 44.00 -22.24 14.67
C TYR A 137 42.60 -22.46 15.30
N ALA A 138 41.96 -21.32 15.61
CA ALA A 138 40.51 -21.14 15.73
C ALA A 138 40.01 -20.34 14.52
N ASP A 139 38.89 -20.76 13.94
CA ASP A 139 38.17 -20.00 12.90
C ASP A 139 36.78 -19.62 13.44
N VAL A 140 36.61 -18.35 13.79
CA VAL A 140 35.32 -17.65 13.93
C VAL A 140 35.61 -16.15 13.96
N GLY A 141 35.54 -15.48 12.81
CA GLY A 141 35.55 -14.01 12.82
C GLY A 141 35.86 -13.31 11.50
N ALA A 142 35.15 -13.62 10.41
CA ALA A 142 35.33 -12.91 9.14
C ALA A 142 34.21 -11.92 8.76
N THR A 143 33.16 -11.72 9.58
CA THR A 143 31.98 -10.92 9.16
C THR A 143 31.66 -9.71 10.05
N ARG A 144 32.64 -9.12 10.75
CA ARG A 144 32.45 -7.86 11.51
C ARG A 144 33.46 -6.74 11.19
N SER A 145 34.15 -6.81 10.06
CA SER A 145 35.30 -5.93 9.76
C SER A 145 35.04 -4.78 8.78
N VAL A 146 33.82 -4.57 8.27
CA VAL A 146 33.62 -3.60 7.15
C VAL A 146 33.25 -2.17 7.61
N ALA A 147 32.82 -1.94 8.86
CA ALA A 147 32.25 -0.63 9.24
C ALA A 147 33.20 0.31 10.02
N ARG A 148 34.52 0.31 9.77
CA ARG A 148 35.40 1.34 10.34
C ARG A 148 36.55 1.80 9.42
N ALA A 149 36.31 1.84 8.12
CA ALA A 149 37.22 2.39 7.12
C ALA A 149 36.72 3.69 6.45
N PHE A 150 35.75 4.39 7.04
CA PHE A 150 35.42 5.77 6.66
C PHE A 150 36.01 6.72 7.71
N GLY A 151 36.99 7.51 7.27
CA GLY A 151 38.11 7.95 8.07
C GLY A 151 37.87 9.14 8.99
N ALA A 152 38.78 9.28 9.96
CA ALA A 152 39.22 10.61 10.37
C ALA A 152 40.14 11.13 9.25
N ALA A 153 39.58 11.94 8.35
CA ALA A 153 40.39 12.77 7.48
C ALA A 153 41.14 13.77 8.37
N ASN A 154 42.47 13.78 8.25
CA ASN A 154 43.37 14.72 8.90
C ASN A 154 42.86 16.17 8.80
N GLY A 155 42.63 16.82 9.95
CA GLY A 155 42.90 18.26 10.07
C GLY A 155 41.76 19.28 9.95
N TYR A 156 40.47 18.90 9.96
CA TYR A 156 39.39 19.89 10.10
C TYR A 156 38.85 19.96 11.53
N ALA A 157 38.70 21.18 12.05
CA ALA A 157 38.27 21.48 13.41
C ALA A 157 36.83 21.00 13.65
N ASN A 158 36.58 20.53 14.88
CA ASN A 158 35.27 20.07 15.38
C ASN A 158 34.13 21.01 14.95
N HIS A 159 33.34 20.59 13.95
CA HIS A 159 32.00 21.12 13.76
C HIS A 159 31.09 20.39 14.74
N THR A 160 30.44 21.14 15.64
CA THR A 160 29.52 20.68 16.69
C THR A 160 28.21 20.06 16.16
N ALA A 161 28.17 19.62 14.90
CA ALA A 161 27.00 19.03 14.26
C ALA A 161 27.33 17.81 13.38
N ASP A 162 28.54 17.25 13.46
CA ASP A 162 28.86 16.03 12.71
C ASP A 162 28.31 14.81 13.44
N THR A 163 27.24 14.23 12.88
CA THR A 163 26.65 12.95 13.25
C THR A 163 27.65 11.82 12.97
N LEU A 164 28.64 11.66 13.84
CA LEU A 164 29.53 10.50 13.83
C LEU A 164 28.70 9.28 14.21
N ILE A 165 28.36 8.45 13.21
CA ILE A 165 27.75 7.13 13.38
C ILE A 165 28.61 6.35 14.38
N ARG A 166 28.12 6.18 15.62
CA ARG A 166 28.91 5.50 16.65
C ARG A 166 28.84 4.02 16.34
N ALA A 167 29.96 3.31 16.49
CA ALA A 167 30.03 1.87 16.22
C ALA A 167 29.07 1.00 17.10
N GLY A 168 28.37 1.59 18.07
CA GLY A 168 27.28 0.95 18.81
C GLY A 168 25.89 1.07 18.16
N GLU A 169 25.71 1.90 17.13
CA GLU A 169 24.44 2.10 16.41
C GLU A 169 24.25 1.14 15.22
N PHE A 170 25.30 0.40 14.82
CA PHE A 170 25.12 -0.79 13.99
C PHE A 170 24.60 -1.93 14.87
N GLN A 171 23.28 -1.97 15.09
CA GLN A 171 22.67 -3.23 15.43
C GLN A 171 22.89 -4.17 14.26
N THR A 172 23.71 -5.18 14.51
CA THR A 172 23.86 -6.41 13.72
C THR A 172 22.63 -6.73 12.90
N LEU A 173 22.82 -7.00 11.60
CA LEU A 173 21.97 -7.89 10.82
C LEU A 173 21.63 -9.13 11.68
N ARG A 174 20.54 -9.08 12.43
CA ARG A 174 20.04 -10.24 13.16
C ARG A 174 19.02 -10.87 12.24
N GLY A 175 19.31 -12.06 11.75
CA GLY A 175 18.24 -12.94 11.28
C GLY A 175 17.41 -13.29 12.50
N THR A 176 16.28 -12.62 12.71
CA THR A 176 15.29 -12.98 13.73
C THR A 176 14.41 -14.11 13.21
N GLY A 177 15.04 -15.24 12.89
CA GLY A 177 14.34 -16.49 12.62
C GLY A 177 14.25 -17.29 13.91
N THR A 178 13.08 -17.38 14.53
CA THR A 178 12.79 -18.54 15.37
C THR A 178 12.70 -19.74 14.43
N GLN A 179 13.61 -20.71 14.57
CA GLN A 179 13.44 -22.02 13.95
C GLN A 179 12.18 -22.66 14.54
N GLN A 180 11.01 -22.38 13.99
CA GLN A 180 9.83 -23.20 14.22
C GLN A 180 9.99 -24.41 13.31
N THR A 181 10.36 -25.55 13.91
CA THR A 181 10.78 -26.78 13.23
C THR A 181 9.68 -27.49 12.42
N THR A 182 8.51 -26.89 12.24
CA THR A 182 7.38 -27.57 11.59
C THR A 182 6.49 -26.72 10.68
N GLN A 183 6.56 -25.39 10.69
CA GLN A 183 5.83 -24.55 9.72
C GLN A 183 6.68 -23.30 9.40
N GLY A 184 6.93 -23.09 8.10
CA GLY A 184 7.91 -22.16 7.53
C GLY A 184 8.18 -20.90 8.34
N GLY A 185 9.42 -20.78 8.81
CA GLY A 185 9.92 -19.62 9.52
C GLY A 185 10.06 -18.41 8.59
N THR A 186 9.67 -17.26 9.12
CA THR A 186 9.90 -15.95 8.50
C THR A 186 11.37 -15.58 8.64
N TRP A 187 12.03 -15.23 7.54
CA TRP A 187 13.37 -14.64 7.58
C TRP A 187 13.21 -13.14 7.33
N GLY A 188 13.38 -12.36 8.40
CA GLY A 188 13.47 -10.90 8.33
C GLY A 188 14.92 -10.47 8.45
N VAL A 189 15.34 -9.55 7.57
CA VAL A 189 16.55 -8.75 7.78
C VAL A 189 16.08 -7.39 8.28
N GLU A 190 16.39 -7.09 9.54
CA GLU A 190 16.19 -5.77 10.11
C GLU A 190 17.41 -4.91 9.76
N ILE A 191 17.17 -3.84 8.99
CA ILE A 191 18.12 -2.76 8.77
C ILE A 191 17.55 -1.55 9.50
N GLY A 192 17.86 -1.43 10.79
CA GLY A 192 17.49 -0.29 11.63
C GLY A 192 18.73 0.53 11.96
N VAL A 193 18.65 1.84 11.78
CA VAL A 193 19.63 2.77 12.35
C VAL A 193 18.99 3.35 13.60
N HIS A 194 19.50 2.97 14.78
CA HIS A 194 18.99 3.43 16.05
C HIS A 194 19.60 4.80 16.36
N SER A 195 19.00 5.88 15.86
CA SER A 195 19.45 7.23 16.19
C SER A 195 18.84 7.64 17.54
N GLN A 196 19.60 7.49 18.62
CA GLN A 196 19.25 8.12 19.89
C GLN A 196 19.65 9.60 19.83
N VAL A 197 18.71 10.47 19.47
CA VAL A 197 18.93 11.92 19.60
C VAL A 197 19.00 12.24 21.09
N ALA A 198 20.14 12.77 21.55
CA ALA A 198 20.33 13.11 22.95
C ALA A 198 19.44 14.32 23.32
N GLY A 199 18.27 14.07 23.94
CA GLY A 199 17.52 15.12 24.64
C GLY A 199 15.99 15.09 24.58
N ASP A 200 15.34 14.27 23.75
CA ASP A 200 13.87 14.32 23.59
C ASP A 200 13.11 13.16 24.29
N GLY A 201 13.81 12.14 24.79
CA GLY A 201 13.17 11.00 25.49
C GLY A 201 12.34 10.09 24.59
N SER A 202 12.36 10.29 23.26
CA SER A 202 11.59 9.50 22.30
C SER A 202 12.52 8.91 21.24
N SER A 203 12.82 7.62 21.34
CA SER A 203 13.56 6.87 20.32
C SER A 203 12.79 6.92 18.99
N LYS A 204 13.26 7.69 18.01
CA LYS A 204 12.73 7.66 16.64
C LYS A 204 13.46 6.58 15.84
N ASN A 205 12.93 5.37 15.86
CA ASN A 205 13.46 4.26 15.08
C ASN A 205 12.92 4.31 13.65
N ILE A 206 13.80 4.53 12.68
CA ILE A 206 13.52 4.25 11.26
C ILE A 206 14.12 2.88 10.96
N GLY A 207 13.30 1.84 11.13
CA GLY A 207 13.65 0.47 10.73
C GLY A 207 12.93 0.13 9.43
N ALA A 208 13.69 -0.24 8.38
CA ALA A 208 13.12 -0.90 7.22
C ALA A 208 13.09 -2.41 7.49
N TYR A 209 11.90 -2.97 7.73
CA TYR A 209 11.75 -4.42 7.82
C TYR A 209 11.57 -4.99 6.40
N ILE A 210 12.59 -5.69 5.92
CA ILE A 210 12.52 -6.52 4.70
C ILE A 210 12.30 -7.95 5.18
N ALA A 211 11.04 -8.36 5.26
CA ALA A 211 10.67 -9.73 5.63
C ALA A 211 10.20 -10.50 4.40
N SER A 212 10.71 -11.72 4.22
CA SER A 212 10.13 -12.72 3.32
C SER A 212 9.65 -13.89 4.19
N SER A 213 8.34 -14.14 4.21
CA SER A 213 7.78 -15.37 4.79
C SER A 213 7.65 -16.43 3.69
N HIS A 214 8.11 -17.64 3.98
CA HIS A 214 8.03 -18.77 3.06
C HIS A 214 7.10 -19.84 3.66
N THR A 215 5.80 -19.56 3.65
CA THR A 215 4.78 -20.52 4.10
C THR A 215 3.54 -20.44 3.22
N GLY A 216 3.43 -21.36 2.27
CA GLY A 216 2.21 -21.61 1.49
C GLY A 216 2.24 -21.01 0.08
N TRP A 217 2.35 -21.89 -0.92
CA TRP A 217 1.96 -21.56 -2.30
C TRP A 217 0.44 -21.52 -2.37
N LEU A 218 -0.15 -20.35 -2.63
CA LEU A 218 -1.49 -20.30 -3.21
C LEU A 218 -1.37 -20.50 -4.72
N THR A 219 -2.29 -21.29 -5.27
CA THR A 219 -2.34 -21.73 -6.66
C THR A 219 -2.56 -20.61 -7.71
N SER A 220 -2.65 -19.34 -7.30
CA SER A 220 -2.93 -18.19 -8.20
C SER A 220 -1.75 -17.24 -8.44
N GLY A 221 -0.51 -17.59 -8.07
CA GLY A 221 0.69 -16.97 -8.66
C GLY A 221 1.06 -15.53 -8.25
N THR A 222 0.24 -14.81 -7.50
CA THR A 222 0.61 -13.51 -6.90
C THR A 222 0.92 -13.67 -5.41
N LYS A 223 2.18 -13.46 -5.01
CA LYS A 223 2.62 -13.38 -3.61
C LYS A 223 2.18 -12.03 -3.01
N ALA A 224 1.60 -12.04 -1.81
CA ALA A 224 1.17 -10.84 -1.08
C ALA A 224 2.29 -10.19 -0.23
N ASP A 225 3.50 -10.75 -0.18
CA ASP A 225 4.46 -10.46 0.91
C ASP A 225 5.83 -9.96 0.42
N CYS A 226 5.84 -8.98 -0.49
CA CYS A 226 7.02 -8.13 -0.73
C CYS A 226 6.59 -6.68 -0.51
N GLY A 227 6.70 -6.19 0.72
CA GLY A 227 6.42 -4.80 1.06
C GLY A 227 7.39 -4.31 2.11
N ILE A 228 7.88 -3.07 1.97
CA ILE A 228 8.62 -2.41 3.04
C ILE A 228 7.61 -2.13 4.15
N LYS A 229 7.69 -2.88 5.25
CA LYS A 229 6.92 -2.57 6.46
C LYS A 229 7.76 -1.64 7.31
N VAL A 230 7.35 -0.38 7.43
CA VAL A 230 7.96 0.56 8.38
C VAL A 230 7.09 0.57 9.64
N CYS A 231 7.27 -0.43 10.50
CA CYS A 231 6.55 -0.53 11.76
C CYS A 231 7.39 -0.02 12.94
N GLY A 232 6.75 0.74 13.84
CA GLY A 232 7.29 1.00 15.17
C GLY A 232 6.95 -0.14 16.14
N GLU A 233 7.73 -0.28 17.20
CA GLU A 233 7.73 -1.40 18.17
C GLU A 233 6.37 -1.60 18.88
N ASP A 234 5.54 -0.56 18.99
CA ASP A 234 4.35 -0.55 19.86
C ASP A 234 2.99 -0.67 19.15
N GLY A 235 2.89 -1.46 18.08
CA GLY A 235 1.58 -1.90 17.53
C GLY A 235 0.76 -0.84 16.76
N TRP A 236 1.33 -0.27 15.69
CA TRP A 236 0.69 0.84 14.97
C TRP A 236 0.18 0.50 13.56
N TYR A 237 -0.99 1.07 13.27
CA TYR A 237 -1.96 0.85 12.18
C TYR A 237 -1.51 1.21 10.74
N TYR A 238 -0.21 1.31 10.43
CA TYR A 238 0.28 1.90 9.17
C TYR A 238 1.32 1.03 8.46
N TYR A 239 1.19 0.88 7.13
CA TYR A 239 2.16 0.22 6.24
C TYR A 239 3.33 1.14 5.88
N GLU A 240 3.02 2.39 5.53
CA GLU A 240 3.99 3.41 5.12
C GLU A 240 3.54 4.78 5.59
N ARG A 241 4.49 5.64 5.99
CA ARG A 241 4.25 7.01 6.42
C ARG A 241 5.34 7.92 5.90
N PHE A 242 4.93 9.10 5.43
CA PHE A 242 5.84 10.17 5.10
C PHE A 242 5.54 11.39 5.97
N HIS A 243 6.57 11.90 6.64
CA HIS A 243 6.55 13.14 7.39
C HIS A 243 7.43 14.17 6.67
N ASP A 244 7.09 15.45 6.75
CA ASP A 244 8.02 16.50 6.31
C ASP A 244 9.11 16.79 7.36
N GLU A 245 9.99 17.74 7.05
CA GLU A 245 11.07 18.21 7.93
C GLU A 245 10.57 18.77 9.27
N ALA A 246 9.29 19.16 9.35
CA ALA A 246 8.65 19.63 10.58
C ALA A 246 7.93 18.50 11.34
N ASP A 247 8.17 17.24 10.97
CA ASP A 247 7.53 16.03 11.52
C ASP A 247 6.02 15.96 11.26
N ALA A 248 5.48 16.76 10.34
CA ALA A 248 4.07 16.73 9.98
C ALA A 248 3.78 15.62 8.97
N LEU A 249 2.85 14.72 9.30
CA LEU A 249 2.42 13.63 8.42
C LEU A 249 1.85 14.19 7.11
N LYS A 250 2.43 13.83 5.96
CA LYS A 250 1.90 14.22 4.64
C LYS A 250 1.10 13.15 3.97
N TRP A 251 1.48 11.89 4.13
CA TRP A 251 0.65 10.79 3.69
C TRP A 251 0.99 9.50 4.44
N CYS A 252 0.03 8.59 4.49
CA CYS A 252 0.24 7.24 4.97
C CYS A 252 -0.73 6.25 4.35
N VAL A 253 -0.33 4.99 4.32
CA VAL A 253 -1.20 3.85 4.01
C VAL A 253 -1.46 3.09 5.30
N LYS A 254 -2.73 2.91 5.66
CA LYS A 254 -3.14 2.16 6.86
C LYS A 254 -3.24 0.66 6.60
N ASN A 255 -3.23 -0.12 7.67
CA ASN A 255 -3.34 -1.58 7.62
C ASN A 255 -4.66 -2.11 7.03
N ASN A 256 -5.72 -1.29 7.03
CA ASN A 256 -7.01 -1.57 6.39
C ASN A 256 -7.09 -1.13 4.91
N GLY A 257 -5.99 -0.60 4.35
CA GLY A 257 -5.91 -0.13 2.98
C GLY A 257 -6.29 1.34 2.77
N ASP A 258 -6.65 2.08 3.82
CA ASP A 258 -6.95 3.50 3.70
C ASP A 258 -5.67 4.28 3.34
N LEU A 259 -5.71 5.05 2.26
CA LEU A 259 -4.71 6.06 1.95
C LEU A 259 -5.13 7.39 2.58
N TYR A 260 -4.33 7.90 3.51
CA TYR A 260 -4.48 9.23 4.08
C TYR A 260 -3.46 10.17 3.46
N THR A 261 -3.88 11.35 3.03
CA THR A 261 -3.00 12.43 2.59
C THR A 261 -3.38 13.74 3.26
N ALA A 262 -2.39 14.51 3.70
CA ALA A 262 -2.57 15.87 4.20
C ALA A 262 -2.71 16.90 3.06
N GLY A 263 -2.45 16.48 1.82
CA GLY A 263 -2.55 17.29 0.61
C GLY A 263 -3.29 16.56 -0.51
N ALA A 264 -3.11 17.06 -1.73
CA ALA A 264 -3.73 16.49 -2.93
C ALA A 264 -3.10 15.16 -3.35
N ILE A 265 -3.93 14.23 -3.82
CA ILE A 265 -3.51 13.02 -4.54
C ILE A 265 -3.51 13.37 -6.04
N GLY A 266 -2.35 13.27 -6.69
CA GLY A 266 -2.22 13.41 -8.14
C GLY A 266 -2.13 12.04 -8.82
N VAL A 267 -2.99 11.80 -9.81
CA VAL A 267 -2.95 10.61 -10.68
C VAL A 267 -2.77 11.08 -12.12
N GLY A 268 -1.61 10.75 -12.71
CA GLY A 268 -1.26 11.23 -14.05
C GLY A 268 -0.92 12.73 -14.12
N THR A 269 -0.74 13.40 -12.98
CA THR A 269 -0.33 14.82 -12.90
C THR A 269 0.85 14.99 -11.97
N THR A 270 1.81 15.84 -12.36
CA THR A 270 2.92 16.28 -11.50
C THR A 270 2.58 17.54 -10.69
N SER A 271 1.40 18.12 -10.90
CA SER A 271 0.97 19.37 -10.25
C SER A 271 -0.52 19.29 -9.89
N PRO A 272 -0.90 18.41 -8.95
CA PRO A 272 -2.28 18.33 -8.50
C PRO A 272 -2.69 19.65 -7.83
N GLN A 273 -3.89 20.13 -8.15
CA GLN A 273 -4.43 21.39 -7.61
C GLN A 273 -4.67 21.26 -6.10
N THR A 274 -4.20 22.24 -5.32
CA THR A 274 -4.42 22.33 -3.88
C THR A 274 -5.25 23.58 -3.57
N PHE A 275 -6.25 23.44 -2.70
CA PHE A 275 -7.04 24.55 -2.18
C PHE A 275 -6.94 24.58 -0.66
N ALA A 276 -6.81 25.77 -0.07
CA ALA A 276 -6.66 25.92 1.37
C ALA A 276 -7.85 25.28 2.11
N GLY A 277 -7.57 24.29 2.97
CA GLY A 277 -8.58 23.56 3.74
C GLY A 277 -9.23 22.36 3.04
N TYR A 278 -8.81 22.00 1.82
CA TYR A 278 -9.40 20.88 1.07
C TYR A 278 -8.33 19.84 0.68
N GLY A 279 -8.64 18.55 0.91
CA GLY A 279 -7.96 17.44 0.24
C GLY A 279 -8.57 17.24 -1.15
N THR A 280 -7.74 17.01 -2.16
CA THR A 280 -8.21 16.84 -3.55
C THR A 280 -7.68 15.53 -4.12
N VAL A 281 -8.45 14.93 -5.04
CA VAL A 281 -7.96 13.89 -5.95
C VAL A 281 -7.99 14.48 -7.35
N CYS A 282 -6.82 14.65 -7.95
CA CYS A 282 -6.66 15.21 -9.28
C CYS A 282 -6.26 14.10 -10.26
N VAL A 283 -7.12 13.84 -11.24
CA VAL A 283 -6.85 12.91 -12.34
C VAL A 283 -6.66 13.72 -13.61
N ASN A 284 -5.54 13.54 -14.30
CA ASN A 284 -5.22 14.32 -15.50
C ASN A 284 -4.66 13.43 -16.62
N GLY A 285 -5.56 12.84 -17.41
CA GLY A 285 -5.23 12.14 -18.64
C GLY A 285 -5.28 13.06 -19.86
N THR A 286 -4.35 12.88 -20.80
CA THR A 286 -4.22 13.69 -22.03
C THR A 286 -5.47 13.65 -22.93
N THR A 287 -6.17 12.52 -22.98
CA THR A 287 -7.41 12.35 -23.78
C THR A 287 -8.67 12.66 -22.97
N GLY A 288 -8.58 12.55 -21.64
CA GLY A 288 -9.70 12.62 -20.72
C GLY A 288 -9.38 11.85 -19.44
N SER A 289 -10.23 12.03 -18.44
CA SER A 289 -10.08 11.41 -17.12
C SER A 289 -11.42 10.87 -16.64
N PHE A 290 -11.36 9.76 -15.93
CA PHE A 290 -12.53 9.11 -15.34
C PHE A 290 -12.31 8.87 -13.85
N TYR A 291 -13.37 9.00 -13.08
CA TYR A 291 -13.48 8.48 -11.73
C TYR A 291 -14.68 7.53 -11.67
N ASP A 292 -14.38 6.23 -11.56
CA ASP A 292 -15.39 5.17 -11.55
C ASP A 292 -15.63 4.66 -10.13
N VAL A 293 -16.89 4.56 -9.73
CA VAL A 293 -17.32 3.96 -8.47
C VAL A 293 -17.99 2.62 -8.79
N ASN A 294 -17.31 1.54 -8.43
CA ASN A 294 -17.78 0.19 -8.67
C ASN A 294 -18.45 -0.40 -7.41
N VAL A 295 -19.51 -1.17 -7.60
CA VAL A 295 -20.13 -2.01 -6.56
C VAL A 295 -20.17 -3.44 -7.09
N ASN A 296 -19.54 -4.38 -6.36
CA ASN A 296 -19.48 -5.80 -6.73
C ASN A 296 -18.98 -6.04 -8.17
N GLY A 297 -17.93 -5.31 -8.59
CA GLY A 297 -17.34 -5.45 -9.93
C GLY A 297 -18.12 -4.77 -11.06
N SER A 298 -19.28 -4.16 -10.78
CA SER A 298 -20.02 -3.35 -11.74
C SER A 298 -19.80 -1.86 -11.48
N ASN A 299 -19.46 -1.08 -12.50
CA ASN A 299 -19.49 0.37 -12.39
C ASN A 299 -20.93 0.83 -12.11
N LYS A 300 -21.12 1.82 -11.23
CA LYS A 300 -22.41 2.40 -10.87
C LYS A 300 -22.46 3.91 -11.01
N LEU A 301 -21.30 4.58 -10.93
CA LEU A 301 -21.17 6.02 -11.10
C LEU A 301 -19.85 6.31 -11.81
N ARG A 302 -19.92 7.08 -12.88
CA ARG A 302 -18.75 7.62 -13.56
C ARG A 302 -18.80 9.14 -13.52
N ILE A 303 -17.70 9.75 -13.12
CA ILE A 303 -17.41 11.17 -13.35
C ILE A 303 -16.38 11.23 -14.46
N GLN A 304 -16.73 11.83 -15.59
CA GLN A 304 -15.87 11.90 -16.76
C GLN A 304 -15.55 13.35 -17.11
N ALA A 305 -14.29 13.63 -17.40
CA ALA A 305 -13.87 14.89 -18.01
C ALA A 305 -13.19 14.59 -19.35
N THR A 306 -13.60 15.31 -20.39
CA THR A 306 -13.02 15.25 -21.74
C THR A 306 -12.75 16.67 -22.24
N SER A 307 -12.10 16.82 -23.39
CA SER A 307 -11.98 18.12 -24.05
C SER A 307 -13.34 18.75 -24.43
N GLY A 308 -14.39 17.95 -24.55
CA GLY A 308 -15.74 18.38 -24.94
C GLY A 308 -16.68 18.71 -23.79
N GLY A 309 -16.30 18.40 -22.54
CA GLY A 309 -17.14 18.65 -21.38
C GLY A 309 -16.92 17.68 -20.20
N THR A 310 -17.75 17.86 -19.18
CA THR A 310 -17.77 17.07 -17.95
C THR A 310 -19.11 16.37 -17.81
N TYR A 311 -19.08 15.08 -17.51
CA TYR A 311 -20.24 14.20 -17.45
C TYR A 311 -20.32 13.49 -16.10
N LEU A 312 -21.56 13.21 -15.69
CA LEU A 312 -21.88 12.39 -14.53
C LEU A 312 -22.85 11.31 -15.01
N ASP A 313 -22.41 10.05 -15.00
CA ASP A 313 -23.16 8.95 -15.62
C ASP A 313 -23.55 7.89 -14.59
N SER A 314 -24.76 7.34 -14.72
CA SER A 314 -25.09 6.04 -14.13
C SER A 314 -24.52 4.96 -15.05
N ALA A 315 -23.30 4.51 -14.76
CA ALA A 315 -22.62 3.51 -15.58
C ALA A 315 -23.07 2.08 -15.21
N GLY A 316 -23.00 1.14 -16.16
CA GLY A 316 -22.90 -0.31 -15.87
C GLY A 316 -24.18 -1.15 -15.60
N SER A 317 -25.40 -0.61 -15.67
CA SER A 317 -26.69 -1.33 -15.82
C SER A 317 -27.85 -0.34 -15.67
N VAL A 318 -29.08 -0.72 -16.09
CA VAL A 318 -30.38 -0.06 -15.80
C VAL A 318 -30.37 0.60 -14.41
N GLY A 319 -30.43 1.92 -14.36
CA GLY A 319 -30.08 2.71 -13.16
C GLY A 319 -30.42 4.19 -13.32
N SER A 320 -30.49 4.92 -12.21
CA SER A 320 -30.84 6.35 -12.21
C SER A 320 -29.82 7.17 -11.42
N ILE A 321 -29.66 8.43 -11.83
CA ILE A 321 -28.94 9.43 -11.03
C ILE A 321 -29.96 10.09 -10.12
N ASP A 322 -29.79 9.91 -8.80
CA ASP A 322 -30.73 10.37 -7.80
C ASP A 322 -30.13 11.45 -6.90
N PHE A 323 -30.83 12.59 -6.82
CA PHE A 323 -30.54 13.63 -5.84
C PHE A 323 -31.41 13.40 -4.60
N ARG A 324 -30.79 12.94 -3.51
CA ARG A 324 -31.46 12.55 -2.26
C ARG A 324 -31.00 13.41 -1.09
N SER A 325 -31.87 13.65 -0.12
CA SER A 325 -31.48 14.24 1.17
C SER A 325 -30.84 13.19 2.07
N SER A 326 -29.72 13.52 2.73
CA SER A 326 -29.01 12.60 3.63
C SER A 326 -29.92 12.06 4.74
N GLY A 327 -29.92 10.75 4.96
CA GLY A 327 -30.63 10.09 6.07
C GLY A 327 -32.04 9.57 5.76
N GLY A 328 -32.54 9.66 4.53
CA GLY A 328 -33.81 9.05 4.13
C GLY A 328 -33.81 8.52 2.69
N ALA A 329 -34.63 7.51 2.41
CA ALA A 329 -34.82 6.92 1.07
C ALA A 329 -35.56 7.87 0.08
N ASN A 330 -35.67 9.15 0.41
CA ASN A 330 -36.46 10.11 -0.34
C ASN A 330 -35.64 10.71 -1.48
N THR A 331 -36.15 10.60 -2.71
CA THR A 331 -35.56 11.20 -3.90
C THR A 331 -36.25 12.53 -4.18
N ASN A 332 -35.47 13.61 -4.35
CA ASN A 332 -35.99 14.95 -4.63
C ASN A 332 -36.01 15.24 -6.15
N ALA A 333 -34.99 14.78 -6.86
CA ALA A 333 -34.90 14.80 -8.32
C ALA A 333 -34.22 13.51 -8.83
N ARG A 334 -34.63 13.03 -10.00
CA ARG A 334 -34.14 11.79 -10.60
C ARG A 334 -34.01 11.92 -12.12
N LEU A 335 -32.90 11.42 -12.65
CA LEU A 335 -32.71 11.17 -14.08
C LEU A 335 -32.74 9.66 -14.30
N PHE A 336 -33.70 9.18 -15.08
CA PHE A 336 -33.85 7.76 -15.43
C PHE A 336 -32.98 7.40 -16.63
N ASP A 337 -32.68 6.11 -16.79
CA ASP A 337 -32.03 5.56 -17.99
C ASP A 337 -32.84 5.75 -19.27
N SER A 338 -34.16 5.92 -19.17
CA SER A 338 -35.04 6.27 -20.30
C SER A 338 -34.89 7.71 -20.78
N GLY A 339 -34.04 8.52 -20.13
CA GLY A 339 -33.89 9.95 -20.38
C GLY A 339 -34.96 10.81 -19.69
N ALA A 340 -35.95 10.20 -19.03
CA ALA A 340 -36.94 10.94 -18.26
C ALA A 340 -36.31 11.64 -17.05
N VAL A 341 -36.79 12.85 -16.74
CA VAL A 341 -36.45 13.59 -15.53
C VAL A 341 -37.69 13.73 -14.66
N ALA A 342 -37.60 13.33 -13.39
CA ALA A 342 -38.70 13.44 -12.45
C ALA A 342 -38.32 14.21 -11.18
N PHE A 343 -39.29 14.96 -10.68
CA PHE A 343 -39.20 15.68 -9.41
C PHE A 343 -40.33 15.20 -8.47
N PRO A 344 -40.24 13.97 -7.94
CA PRO A 344 -41.37 13.30 -7.26
C PRO A 344 -41.84 13.98 -5.97
N ARG A 345 -41.07 14.95 -5.47
CA ARG A 345 -41.40 15.72 -4.25
C ARG A 345 -41.72 17.18 -4.52
N VAL A 346 -41.88 17.57 -5.79
CA VAL A 346 -42.48 18.86 -6.12
C VAL A 346 -43.96 18.76 -5.80
N GLY A 347 -44.33 19.25 -4.62
CA GLY A 347 -45.72 19.37 -4.21
C GLY A 347 -46.43 20.47 -4.99
N THR A 348 -47.73 20.30 -5.21
CA THR A 348 -48.59 21.38 -5.72
C THR A 348 -48.91 22.34 -4.58
N THR A 349 -48.59 23.62 -4.73
CA THR A 349 -49.12 24.65 -3.84
C THR A 349 -50.45 25.18 -4.39
N ALA A 350 -51.29 25.79 -3.56
CA ALA A 350 -52.44 26.56 -4.03
C ALA A 350 -52.03 27.86 -4.78
N SER A 351 -50.74 28.23 -4.75
CA SER A 351 -50.18 29.27 -5.61
C SER A 351 -50.02 28.71 -7.02
N ALA A 352 -50.48 29.44 -8.03
CA ALA A 352 -50.44 29.03 -9.43
C ALA A 352 -49.04 28.60 -9.89
N ALA A 353 -48.96 27.77 -10.94
CA ALA A 353 -47.70 27.32 -11.50
C ALA A 353 -46.84 28.53 -11.91
N ASN A 354 -45.73 28.75 -11.20
CA ASN A 354 -44.77 29.82 -11.47
C ASN A 354 -43.56 29.31 -12.28
N ALA A 355 -43.53 28.01 -12.59
CA ALA A 355 -42.52 27.37 -13.42
C ALA A 355 -43.01 27.26 -14.87
N TYR A 356 -42.16 27.62 -15.83
CA TYR A 356 -42.36 27.44 -17.26
C TYR A 356 -41.23 26.55 -17.80
N LEU A 357 -41.57 25.49 -18.52
CA LEU A 357 -40.59 24.67 -19.24
C LEU A 357 -40.55 25.14 -20.68
N ASP A 358 -39.43 25.71 -21.10
CA ASP A 358 -39.25 26.26 -22.43
C ASP A 358 -38.86 25.16 -23.43
N ASN A 359 -39.84 24.67 -24.18
CA ASN A 359 -39.63 23.66 -25.22
C ASN A 359 -39.02 24.22 -26.53
N SER A 360 -38.73 25.52 -26.60
CA SER A 360 -38.25 26.21 -27.79
C SER A 360 -36.79 26.64 -27.72
N ALA A 361 -36.26 26.94 -26.53
CA ALA A 361 -34.86 27.30 -26.31
C ALA A 361 -34.20 26.42 -25.23
N GLY A 362 -33.98 25.15 -25.57
CA GLY A 362 -33.11 24.25 -24.81
C GLY A 362 -33.74 23.61 -23.57
N ASN A 363 -35.07 23.49 -23.48
CA ASN A 363 -35.77 22.82 -22.37
C ASN A 363 -35.44 23.45 -21.01
N SER A 364 -35.30 24.78 -20.98
CA SER A 364 -34.94 25.54 -19.80
C SER A 364 -36.11 25.67 -18.82
N LEU A 365 -35.82 25.62 -17.51
CA LEU A 365 -36.80 25.93 -16.46
C LEU A 365 -36.77 27.43 -16.16
N LEU A 366 -37.84 28.13 -16.52
CA LEU A 366 -38.00 29.57 -16.39
C LEU A 366 -39.13 29.93 -15.43
N ARG A 367 -39.26 31.22 -15.10
CA ARG A 367 -40.35 31.77 -14.29
C ARG A 367 -41.44 32.38 -15.18
N SER A 368 -42.69 32.01 -14.98
CA SER A 368 -43.83 32.71 -15.59
C SER A 368 -44.05 34.04 -14.89
N THR A 369 -43.85 35.18 -15.58
CA THR A 369 -43.97 36.52 -15.00
C THR A 369 -44.90 37.42 -15.80
N SER A 370 -45.67 38.27 -15.11
CA SER A 370 -46.61 39.21 -15.73
C SER A 370 -46.33 40.68 -15.41
N SER A 371 -45.20 40.98 -14.76
CA SER A 371 -44.80 42.33 -14.35
C SER A 371 -44.60 43.27 -15.54
N GLY A 372 -45.03 44.53 -15.40
CA GLY A 372 -44.81 45.57 -16.41
C GLY A 372 -43.33 45.89 -16.66
N VAL A 373 -42.44 45.61 -15.70
CA VAL A 373 -40.99 45.83 -15.84
C VAL A 373 -40.38 44.99 -16.97
N TYR A 374 -40.99 43.85 -17.30
CA TYR A 374 -40.52 42.95 -18.36
C TYR A 374 -41.26 43.15 -19.69
N LYS A 375 -42.05 44.22 -19.83
CA LYS A 375 -42.92 44.47 -20.99
C LYS A 375 -42.65 45.85 -21.58
N THR A 376 -42.72 45.94 -22.90
CA THR A 376 -42.73 47.20 -23.66
C THR A 376 -44.08 47.36 -24.34
N ASP A 377 -44.40 48.58 -24.76
CA ASP A 377 -45.54 48.88 -25.65
C ASP A 377 -46.87 48.28 -25.15
N VAL A 378 -47.19 48.54 -23.88
CA VAL A 378 -48.38 47.98 -23.22
C VAL A 378 -49.63 48.74 -23.66
N GLU A 379 -50.40 48.15 -24.57
CA GLU A 379 -51.63 48.70 -25.13
C GLU A 379 -52.90 48.01 -24.60
N THR A 380 -54.05 48.65 -24.82
CA THR A 380 -55.35 48.01 -24.56
C THR A 380 -55.62 46.92 -25.59
N LEU A 381 -56.22 45.80 -25.17
CA LEU A 381 -56.56 44.70 -26.06
C LEU A 381 -57.53 45.17 -27.16
N ASP A 382 -57.19 44.93 -28.43
CA ASP A 382 -58.07 45.18 -29.55
C ASP A 382 -59.28 44.22 -29.51
N PRO A 383 -60.52 44.73 -29.51
CA PRO A 383 -61.73 43.90 -29.50
C PRO A 383 -61.77 42.85 -30.61
N GLN A 384 -61.17 43.12 -31.78
CA GLN A 384 -61.15 42.14 -32.88
C GLN A 384 -60.40 40.86 -32.50
N TYR A 385 -59.29 40.97 -31.76
CA TYR A 385 -58.54 39.81 -31.30
C TYR A 385 -59.26 39.09 -30.16
N ALA A 386 -59.97 39.82 -29.30
CA ALA A 386 -60.82 39.20 -28.29
C ALA A 386 -61.97 38.43 -28.94
N ASP A 387 -62.67 39.01 -29.90
CA ASP A 387 -63.82 38.41 -30.58
C ASP A 387 -63.45 37.18 -31.42
N ALA A 388 -62.20 37.09 -31.89
CA ALA A 388 -61.68 35.90 -32.57
C ALA A 388 -61.84 34.62 -31.74
N VAL A 389 -61.76 34.71 -30.39
CA VAL A 389 -61.91 33.53 -29.53
C VAL A 389 -63.31 32.92 -29.55
N LEU A 390 -64.33 33.70 -29.92
CA LEU A 390 -65.71 33.22 -30.05
C LEU A 390 -65.91 32.33 -31.29
N SER A 391 -64.97 32.36 -32.23
CA SER A 391 -64.95 31.49 -33.41
C SER A 391 -64.25 30.16 -33.15
N LEU A 392 -63.58 30.00 -32.00
CA LEU A 392 -62.94 28.75 -31.63
C LEU A 392 -64.01 27.67 -31.38
N ARG A 393 -63.71 26.44 -31.80
CA ARG A 393 -64.62 25.30 -31.65
C ARG A 393 -64.27 24.48 -30.40
N PRO A 394 -65.08 24.51 -29.34
CA PRO A 394 -64.88 23.63 -28.19
C PRO A 394 -65.12 22.18 -28.60
N VAL A 395 -64.24 21.29 -28.15
CA VAL A 395 -64.33 19.85 -28.43
C VAL A 395 -64.29 19.03 -27.16
N TRP A 396 -64.70 17.77 -27.28
CA TRP A 396 -64.34 16.72 -26.34
C TRP A 396 -63.57 15.63 -27.09
N TYR A 397 -62.62 14.98 -26.41
CA TYR A 397 -61.74 13.98 -27.03
C TYR A 397 -61.38 12.83 -26.09
N ARG A 398 -60.80 11.76 -26.63
CA ARG A 398 -60.23 10.61 -25.90
C ARG A 398 -58.71 10.66 -26.00
N SER A 399 -58.02 10.51 -24.86
CA SER A 399 -56.56 10.61 -24.82
C SER A 399 -55.87 9.35 -25.33
N LEU A 400 -54.88 9.54 -26.20
CA LEU A 400 -53.96 8.48 -26.63
C LEU A 400 -52.87 8.20 -25.59
N ALA A 401 -52.56 9.13 -24.68
CA ALA A 401 -51.47 8.99 -23.70
C ALA A 401 -51.72 7.84 -22.70
N ASP A 402 -50.76 6.92 -22.55
CA ASP A 402 -50.93 5.68 -21.79
C ASP A 402 -51.31 5.89 -20.32
N ALA A 403 -50.82 6.98 -19.72
CA ALA A 403 -51.10 7.33 -18.33
C ALA A 403 -52.53 7.83 -18.09
N ASP A 404 -53.21 8.29 -19.14
CA ASP A 404 -54.53 8.86 -19.01
C ASP A 404 -55.62 7.79 -18.94
N ARG A 405 -56.65 8.10 -18.15
CA ARG A 405 -57.82 7.26 -18.00
C ARG A 405 -58.55 7.14 -19.36
N LYS A 406 -58.73 5.91 -19.84
CA LYS A 406 -59.26 5.63 -21.20
C LYS A 406 -60.79 5.61 -21.29
N ASP A 407 -61.49 5.43 -20.17
CA ASP A 407 -62.95 5.28 -20.12
C ASP A 407 -63.71 6.64 -20.07
N TRP A 408 -63.03 7.78 -19.91
CA TRP A 408 -63.66 9.11 -19.89
C TRP A 408 -63.17 10.07 -20.98
N SER A 409 -63.94 11.15 -21.19
CA SER A 409 -63.67 12.18 -22.19
C SER A 409 -63.06 13.41 -21.54
N TRP A 410 -62.22 14.10 -22.28
CA TRP A 410 -61.59 15.37 -21.89
C TRP A 410 -62.18 16.51 -22.72
N TYR A 411 -62.23 17.72 -22.17
CA TYR A 411 -62.65 18.92 -22.89
C TYR A 411 -61.44 19.73 -23.32
N GLY A 412 -61.52 20.40 -24.47
CA GLY A 412 -60.45 21.27 -24.92
C GLY A 412 -60.71 21.93 -26.26
N LEU A 413 -59.63 22.39 -26.86
CA LEU A 413 -59.49 22.99 -28.18
C LEU A 413 -58.38 22.25 -28.94
N ILE A 414 -58.46 22.25 -30.27
CA ILE A 414 -57.44 21.66 -31.15
C ILE A 414 -56.43 22.73 -31.54
N ALA A 415 -55.14 22.50 -31.27
CA ALA A 415 -54.09 23.51 -31.43
C ALA A 415 -54.00 24.04 -32.86
N GLU A 416 -54.13 23.17 -33.86
CA GLU A 416 -54.10 23.50 -35.28
C GLU A 416 -55.29 24.38 -35.69
N GLU A 417 -56.47 24.12 -35.15
CA GLU A 417 -57.68 24.93 -35.41
C GLU A 417 -57.56 26.31 -34.75
N VAL A 418 -57.02 26.37 -33.53
CA VAL A 418 -56.75 27.64 -32.86
C VAL A 418 -55.70 28.44 -33.62
N ALA A 419 -54.61 27.80 -34.09
CA ALA A 419 -53.54 28.48 -34.80
C ALA A 419 -54.02 29.11 -36.12
N ALA A 420 -55.00 28.50 -36.80
CA ALA A 420 -55.61 29.05 -38.01
C ALA A 420 -56.43 30.33 -37.75
N ILE A 421 -56.94 30.52 -36.53
CA ILE A 421 -57.76 31.68 -36.16
C ILE A 421 -56.91 32.75 -35.45
N GLU A 422 -56.13 32.34 -34.44
CA GLU A 422 -55.30 33.19 -33.63
C GLU A 422 -53.99 32.45 -33.24
N PRO A 423 -52.92 32.60 -34.03
CA PRO A 423 -51.68 31.86 -33.85
C PRO A 423 -50.94 32.20 -32.54
N ARG A 424 -51.24 33.32 -31.89
CA ARG A 424 -50.59 33.75 -30.63
C ARG A 424 -51.09 33.01 -29.39
N LEU A 425 -52.14 32.19 -29.52
CA LEU A 425 -52.75 31.41 -28.44
C LEU A 425 -52.27 29.96 -28.41
N VAL A 426 -51.21 29.63 -29.15
CA VAL A 426 -50.74 28.27 -29.35
C VAL A 426 -49.26 28.17 -29.00
N HIS A 427 -48.89 27.06 -28.35
CA HIS A 427 -47.52 26.61 -28.23
C HIS A 427 -47.13 25.86 -29.50
N TYR A 428 -46.00 26.23 -30.07
CA TYR A 428 -45.45 25.55 -31.23
C TYR A 428 -44.34 24.60 -30.79
N ARG A 429 -44.26 23.46 -31.48
CA ARG A 429 -43.15 22.52 -31.36
C ARG A 429 -42.29 22.56 -32.62
N GLN A 430 -40.98 22.61 -32.41
CA GLN A 430 -40.00 22.45 -33.48
C GLN A 430 -39.94 20.97 -33.89
N LEU A 431 -39.91 20.71 -35.19
CA LEU A 431 -39.69 19.36 -35.69
C LEU A 431 -38.25 18.93 -35.38
N THR A 432 -38.01 17.63 -35.22
CA THR A 432 -36.67 17.08 -35.16
C THR A 432 -36.32 16.46 -36.52
N LYS A 433 -35.07 16.59 -36.94
CA LYS A 433 -34.51 15.87 -38.07
C LYS A 433 -33.41 14.94 -37.61
N THR A 434 -33.36 13.79 -38.24
CA THR A 434 -32.30 12.81 -38.05
C THR A 434 -31.07 13.26 -38.83
N VAL A 435 -29.96 13.53 -38.14
CA VAL A 435 -28.68 13.84 -38.75
C VAL A 435 -27.72 12.69 -38.53
N THR A 436 -27.16 12.18 -39.62
CA THR A 436 -26.09 11.19 -39.59
C THR A 436 -24.76 11.91 -39.70
N ARG A 437 -23.89 11.70 -38.70
CA ARG A 437 -22.52 12.19 -38.72
C ARG A 437 -21.55 11.01 -38.66
N THR A 438 -20.51 11.10 -39.48
CA THR A 438 -19.39 10.17 -39.42
C THR A 438 -18.45 10.55 -38.28
N VAL A 439 -18.19 9.60 -37.38
CA VAL A 439 -17.26 9.74 -36.27
C VAL A 439 -16.16 8.69 -36.40
N ALA A 440 -14.91 9.12 -36.24
CA ALA A 440 -13.76 8.24 -36.19
C ALA A 440 -13.74 7.48 -34.86
N VAL A 441 -13.83 6.15 -34.91
CA VAL A 441 -13.76 5.27 -33.74
C VAL A 441 -12.52 4.38 -33.86
N ALA A 442 -11.79 4.21 -32.75
CA ALA A 442 -10.68 3.27 -32.70
C ALA A 442 -11.22 1.84 -32.55
N VAL A 443 -10.87 0.96 -33.49
CA VAL A 443 -11.31 -0.44 -33.53
C VAL A 443 -10.06 -1.34 -33.48
N PRO A 444 -10.05 -2.42 -32.69
CA PRO A 444 -8.91 -3.33 -32.63
C PRO A 444 -8.66 -3.98 -33.99
N VAL A 445 -7.40 -3.98 -34.43
CA VAL A 445 -6.99 -4.76 -35.62
C VAL A 445 -6.91 -6.22 -35.20
N LEU A 446 -7.54 -7.11 -35.96
CA LEU A 446 -7.48 -8.55 -35.74
C LEU A 446 -6.50 -9.20 -36.73
N GLU A 447 -5.74 -10.18 -36.25
CA GLU A 447 -4.92 -11.06 -37.08
C GLU A 447 -5.35 -12.52 -36.89
N ASP A 448 -5.29 -13.28 -37.98
CA ASP A 448 -5.54 -14.71 -37.96
C ASP A 448 -4.30 -15.45 -37.42
N TYR A 449 -4.52 -16.44 -36.55
CA TYR A 449 -3.48 -17.36 -36.08
C TYR A 449 -3.99 -18.80 -36.09
N GLU A 450 -3.09 -19.75 -36.33
CA GLU A 450 -3.40 -21.17 -36.24
C GLU A 450 -3.19 -21.67 -34.81
N ASP A 451 -4.23 -22.28 -34.25
CA ASP A 451 -4.19 -22.94 -32.96
C ASP A 451 -4.46 -24.43 -33.15
N MET A 452 -3.78 -25.28 -32.37
CA MET A 452 -3.93 -26.74 -32.50
C MET A 452 -4.96 -27.23 -31.49
N GLU A 453 -6.15 -27.56 -31.97
CA GLU A 453 -7.24 -28.05 -31.12
C GLU A 453 -7.43 -29.57 -31.23
N PRO A 454 -7.77 -30.25 -30.12
CA PRO A 454 -8.07 -31.68 -30.15
C PRO A 454 -9.42 -31.92 -30.83
N ALA A 455 -9.39 -32.48 -32.04
CA ALA A 455 -10.55 -33.04 -32.71
C ALA A 455 -10.60 -34.56 -32.53
N VAL A 456 -11.80 -35.12 -32.49
CA VAL A 456 -12.00 -36.57 -32.47
C VAL A 456 -12.29 -37.04 -33.88
N GLU A 457 -11.41 -37.89 -34.41
CA GLU A 457 -11.58 -38.56 -35.69
C GLU A 457 -11.79 -40.05 -35.44
N VAL A 458 -12.78 -40.66 -36.09
CA VAL A 458 -13.06 -42.10 -35.93
C VAL A 458 -12.35 -42.84 -37.05
N ILE A 459 -11.30 -43.59 -36.71
CA ILE A 459 -10.59 -44.47 -37.63
C ILE A 459 -10.88 -45.91 -37.20
N ASP A 460 -11.36 -46.75 -38.12
CA ASP A 460 -11.72 -48.15 -37.88
C ASP A 460 -12.66 -48.39 -36.68
N GLY A 461 -13.64 -47.49 -36.49
CA GLY A 461 -14.66 -47.61 -35.44
C GLY A 461 -14.18 -47.25 -34.02
N LYS A 462 -12.96 -46.71 -33.87
CA LYS A 462 -12.46 -46.18 -32.59
C LYS A 462 -12.20 -44.68 -32.69
N ALA A 463 -12.66 -43.95 -31.68
CA ALA A 463 -12.40 -42.53 -31.52
C ALA A 463 -10.91 -42.30 -31.20
N VAL A 464 -10.22 -41.56 -32.06
CA VAL A 464 -8.83 -41.14 -31.87
C VAL A 464 -8.81 -39.62 -31.76
N HIS A 465 -8.17 -39.09 -30.72
CA HIS A 465 -7.95 -37.65 -30.60
C HIS A 465 -6.76 -37.25 -31.49
N ARG A 466 -6.98 -36.35 -32.43
CA ARG A 466 -5.97 -35.76 -33.31
C ARG A 466 -5.98 -34.24 -33.12
N LEU A 467 -4.80 -33.65 -33.00
CA LEU A 467 -4.66 -32.19 -33.04
C LEU A 467 -4.82 -31.73 -34.48
N VAL A 468 -5.82 -30.89 -34.73
CA VAL A 468 -6.06 -30.25 -36.03
C VAL A 468 -5.82 -28.75 -35.91
N PRO A 469 -5.17 -28.12 -36.91
CA PRO A 469 -5.02 -26.67 -36.93
C PRO A 469 -6.39 -26.03 -37.18
N VAL A 470 -6.76 -25.08 -36.32
CA VAL A 470 -7.95 -24.26 -36.43
C VAL A 470 -7.52 -22.80 -36.51
N THR A 471 -7.95 -22.10 -37.57
CA THR A 471 -7.73 -20.66 -37.70
C THR A 471 -8.63 -19.91 -36.74
N LYS A 472 -8.04 -19.07 -35.89
CA LYS A 472 -8.73 -18.20 -34.93
C LYS A 472 -8.26 -16.76 -35.13
N GLN A 473 -9.05 -15.82 -34.65
CA GLN A 473 -8.68 -14.41 -34.62
C GLN A 473 -8.21 -13.98 -33.25
N ARG A 474 -7.14 -13.18 -33.21
CA ARG A 474 -6.67 -12.49 -32.01
C ARG A 474 -6.40 -11.03 -32.33
N GLN A 475 -6.33 -10.20 -31.30
CA GLN A 475 -5.93 -8.82 -31.46
C GLN A 475 -4.46 -8.77 -31.92
N ALA A 476 -4.23 -8.08 -33.04
CA ALA A 476 -2.88 -7.83 -33.53
C ALA A 476 -2.15 -6.90 -32.56
N VAL A 477 -0.89 -7.22 -32.28
CA VAL A 477 -0.06 -6.47 -31.34
C VAL A 477 1.29 -6.14 -31.96
N ASP A 478 1.80 -4.95 -31.65
CA ASP A 478 3.19 -4.60 -31.87
C ASP A 478 4.00 -4.96 -30.64
N VAL A 479 5.11 -5.66 -30.85
CA VAL A 479 6.01 -6.11 -29.80
C VAL A 479 7.29 -5.28 -29.89
N PHE A 480 7.54 -4.47 -28.87
CA PHE A 480 8.72 -3.62 -28.78
C PHE A 480 9.71 -4.20 -27.78
N PRO A 481 10.99 -4.39 -28.14
CA PRO A 481 12.01 -4.79 -27.19
C PRO A 481 12.15 -3.72 -26.09
N LEU A 482 12.14 -4.17 -24.83
CA LEU A 482 12.34 -3.27 -23.71
C LEU A 482 13.84 -3.01 -23.56
N VAL A 483 14.19 -1.74 -23.48
CA VAL A 483 15.55 -1.26 -23.20
C VAL A 483 15.49 -0.34 -21.98
N ASP A 484 16.57 -0.31 -21.20
CA ASP A 484 16.70 0.59 -20.06
C ASP A 484 17.07 2.02 -20.51
N GLU A 485 17.26 2.93 -19.55
CA GLU A 485 17.62 4.33 -19.82
C GLU A 485 18.97 4.50 -20.53
N ALA A 486 19.86 3.51 -20.46
CA ALA A 486 21.13 3.49 -21.17
C ALA A 486 21.00 2.90 -22.59
N GLY A 487 19.83 2.36 -22.95
CA GLY A 487 19.56 1.68 -24.21
C GLY A 487 19.95 0.20 -24.21
N ASP A 488 20.30 -0.36 -23.05
CA ASP A 488 20.67 -1.76 -22.91
C ASP A 488 19.40 -2.65 -22.80
N PRO A 489 19.41 -3.85 -23.38
CA PRO A 489 18.24 -4.74 -23.38
C PRO A 489 17.89 -5.17 -21.95
N VAL A 490 16.65 -4.92 -21.55
CA VAL A 490 16.14 -5.43 -20.27
C VAL A 490 15.91 -6.93 -20.42
N LEU A 491 16.60 -7.73 -19.61
CA LEU A 491 16.50 -9.19 -19.66
C LEU A 491 15.57 -9.71 -18.56
N GLU A 492 14.69 -10.63 -18.93
CA GLU A 492 13.88 -11.42 -18.00
C GLU A 492 14.41 -12.85 -17.90
N THR A 493 14.55 -13.35 -16.68
CA THR A 493 15.03 -14.71 -16.39
C THR A 493 13.89 -15.71 -16.54
N LEU A 494 13.94 -16.53 -17.58
CA LEU A 494 12.98 -17.62 -17.81
C LEU A 494 13.28 -18.83 -16.91
N ARG A 495 14.57 -19.11 -16.71
CA ARG A 495 15.04 -20.18 -15.85
C ARG A 495 16.29 -19.72 -15.12
N ALA A 496 16.24 -19.77 -13.79
CA ALA A 496 17.37 -19.44 -12.96
C ALA A 496 18.54 -20.40 -13.21
N GLU A 497 19.76 -19.90 -13.02
CA GLU A 497 20.95 -20.75 -13.03
C GLU A 497 20.88 -21.80 -11.92
N VAL A 498 21.35 -23.01 -12.21
CA VAL A 498 21.47 -24.10 -11.25
C VAL A 498 22.93 -24.18 -10.84
N ARG A 499 23.21 -24.03 -9.54
CA ARG A 499 24.55 -24.14 -8.98
C ARG A 499 24.69 -25.38 -8.10
N ASP A 500 25.88 -25.95 -8.03
CA ASP A 500 26.22 -26.97 -7.04
C ASP A 500 26.44 -26.37 -5.64
N THR A 501 26.67 -27.24 -4.66
CA THR A 501 26.90 -26.86 -3.25
C THR A 501 28.17 -26.01 -3.06
N ASP A 502 29.10 -26.07 -4.01
CA ASP A 502 30.35 -25.31 -4.02
C ASP A 502 30.24 -23.99 -4.81
N GLY A 503 29.04 -23.69 -5.34
CA GLY A 503 28.72 -22.46 -6.06
C GLY A 503 29.06 -22.47 -7.55
N ASN A 504 29.49 -23.61 -8.11
CA ASN A 504 29.78 -23.73 -9.54
C ASN A 504 28.47 -23.85 -10.33
N VAL A 505 28.38 -23.15 -11.46
CA VAL A 505 27.22 -23.20 -12.35
C VAL A 505 27.17 -24.55 -13.06
N LEU A 506 26.17 -25.37 -12.73
CA LEU A 506 25.87 -26.62 -13.41
C LEU A 506 25.02 -26.40 -14.67
N GLU A 507 24.04 -25.50 -14.60
CA GLU A 507 23.26 -25.06 -15.75
C GLU A 507 23.14 -23.53 -15.76
N PRO A 508 23.48 -22.85 -16.87
CA PRO A 508 23.40 -21.40 -16.96
C PRO A 508 21.95 -20.92 -16.96
N ALA A 509 21.74 -19.68 -16.47
CA ALA A 509 20.43 -19.04 -16.54
C ALA A 509 20.00 -18.86 -18.01
N ILE A 510 18.75 -19.19 -18.29
CA ILE A 510 18.13 -18.90 -19.59
C ILE A 510 17.39 -17.57 -19.42
N VAL A 511 17.89 -16.54 -20.08
CA VAL A 511 17.32 -15.19 -20.09
C VAL A 511 16.81 -14.86 -21.49
N ARG A 512 15.73 -14.09 -21.59
CA ARG A 512 15.29 -13.48 -22.86
C ARG A 512 15.08 -11.99 -22.66
N GLN A 513 15.08 -11.23 -23.74
CA GLN A 513 14.76 -9.81 -23.68
C GLN A 513 13.27 -9.63 -23.35
N ALA A 514 12.99 -8.78 -22.35
CA ALA A 514 11.64 -8.36 -22.02
C ALA A 514 11.05 -7.53 -23.17
N VAL A 515 9.74 -7.60 -23.36
CA VAL A 515 9.05 -6.90 -24.45
C VAL A 515 7.83 -6.15 -23.96
N HIS A 516 7.56 -4.98 -24.53
CA HIS A 516 6.32 -4.25 -24.36
C HIS A 516 5.37 -4.57 -25.51
N VAL A 517 4.14 -4.95 -25.20
CA VAL A 517 3.12 -5.36 -26.18
C VAL A 517 2.06 -4.27 -26.27
N VAL A 518 1.97 -3.62 -27.43
CA VAL A 518 1.00 -2.55 -27.71
C VAL A 518 -0.07 -3.08 -28.66
N PRO A 519 -1.36 -3.01 -28.32
CA PRO A 519 -2.42 -3.41 -29.24
C PRO A 519 -2.50 -2.48 -30.45
N ARG A 520 -2.55 -3.05 -31.66
CA ARG A 520 -2.80 -2.27 -32.87
C ARG A 520 -4.28 -1.89 -32.94
N VAL A 521 -4.54 -0.61 -33.16
CA VAL A 521 -5.87 -0.06 -33.39
C VAL A 521 -5.91 0.62 -34.76
N ALA A 522 -6.99 0.38 -35.50
CA ALA A 522 -7.30 1.09 -36.73
C ALA A 522 -8.39 2.13 -36.46
N THR A 523 -8.39 3.21 -37.24
CA THR A 523 -9.48 4.17 -37.21
C THR A 523 -10.54 3.76 -38.22
N GLU A 524 -11.71 3.42 -37.73
CA GLU A 524 -12.89 3.16 -38.56
C GLU A 524 -13.84 4.34 -38.49
N GLN A 525 -14.42 4.71 -39.63
CA GLN A 525 -15.45 5.74 -39.71
C GLN A 525 -16.81 5.10 -39.45
N ARG A 526 -17.43 5.44 -38.33
CA ARG A 526 -18.76 4.93 -37.97
C ARG A 526 -19.80 6.04 -38.11
N GLU A 527 -20.91 5.72 -38.75
CA GLU A 527 -22.07 6.61 -38.78
C GLU A 527 -22.79 6.57 -37.44
N VAL A 528 -22.93 7.74 -36.81
CA VAL A 528 -23.74 7.95 -35.62
C VAL A 528 -24.92 8.83 -36.02
N THR A 529 -26.10 8.40 -35.63
CA THR A 529 -27.35 9.07 -35.94
C THR A 529 -27.87 9.76 -34.69
N GLU A 530 -28.14 11.06 -34.78
CA GLU A 530 -28.68 11.88 -33.69
C GLU A 530 -29.93 12.62 -34.17
N GLU A 531 -30.94 12.77 -33.30
CA GLU A 531 -32.05 13.68 -33.54
C GLU A 531 -31.68 15.08 -33.09
N VAL A 532 -31.72 16.02 -34.03
CA VAL A 532 -31.47 17.44 -33.75
C VAL A 532 -32.70 18.28 -34.12
N PRO A 533 -32.92 19.43 -33.48
CA PRO A 533 -33.98 20.35 -33.89
C PRO A 533 -33.83 20.75 -35.36
N ASP A 534 -34.90 20.60 -36.13
CA ASP A 534 -34.97 21.04 -37.51
C ASP A 534 -35.39 22.51 -37.58
N LEU A 535 -34.42 23.39 -37.40
CA LEU A 535 -34.62 24.83 -37.40
C LEU A 535 -35.02 25.40 -38.78
N ASP A 536 -34.92 24.60 -39.84
CA ASP A 536 -35.26 25.01 -41.21
C ASP A 536 -36.75 24.80 -41.51
N SER A 537 -37.42 23.92 -40.78
CA SER A 537 -38.84 23.62 -40.96
C SER A 537 -39.72 24.59 -40.17
N ALA A 538 -40.88 24.92 -40.72
CA ALA A 538 -41.87 25.71 -39.99
C ALA A 538 -42.35 24.93 -38.75
N PRO A 539 -42.42 25.57 -37.57
CA PRO A 539 -42.83 24.89 -36.36
C PRO A 539 -44.33 24.59 -36.41
N ILE A 540 -44.75 23.49 -35.79
CA ILE A 540 -46.13 23.01 -35.83
C ILE A 540 -46.88 23.36 -34.53
N PRO A 541 -48.17 23.74 -34.60
CA PRO A 541 -49.04 23.84 -33.43
C PRO A 541 -49.02 22.56 -32.59
N ASP A 542 -48.84 22.66 -31.27
CA ASP A 542 -48.67 21.48 -30.39
C ASP A 542 -49.51 21.59 -29.11
N GLY A 543 -49.82 22.81 -28.64
CA GLY A 543 -50.67 23.00 -27.45
C GLY A 543 -51.37 24.36 -27.43
N VAL A 544 -52.43 24.50 -26.64
CA VAL A 544 -53.20 25.76 -26.53
C VAL A 544 -52.88 26.46 -25.20
N GLN A 545 -52.69 27.77 -25.26
CA GLN A 545 -52.46 28.66 -24.11
C GLN A 545 -53.79 29.09 -23.47
N TYR A 546 -54.45 28.14 -22.79
CA TYR A 546 -55.78 28.36 -22.20
C TYR A 546 -55.82 29.52 -21.21
N GLU A 547 -54.72 29.78 -20.50
CA GLU A 547 -54.60 30.89 -19.56
C GLU A 547 -54.78 32.26 -20.24
N ARG A 548 -54.38 32.39 -21.51
CA ARG A 548 -54.53 33.64 -22.26
C ARG A 548 -55.98 33.88 -22.71
N LEU A 549 -56.75 32.82 -22.94
CA LEU A 549 -58.17 32.93 -23.29
C LEU A 549 -58.96 33.67 -22.21
N THR A 550 -58.62 33.47 -20.93
CA THR A 550 -59.33 34.12 -19.82
C THR A 550 -59.21 35.65 -19.87
N VAL A 551 -58.09 36.18 -20.34
CA VAL A 551 -57.87 37.63 -20.49
C VAL A 551 -58.73 38.20 -21.62
N MET A 552 -58.85 37.47 -22.73
CA MET A 552 -59.71 37.86 -23.86
C MET A 552 -61.20 37.76 -23.50
N LEU A 553 -61.60 36.71 -22.79
CA LEU A 553 -62.97 36.55 -22.29
C LEU A 553 -63.36 37.63 -21.27
N LEU A 554 -62.40 38.15 -20.49
CA LEU A 554 -62.64 39.28 -19.59
C LEU A 554 -63.00 40.55 -20.35
N ASP A 555 -62.34 40.83 -21.47
CA ASP A 555 -62.70 41.96 -22.34
C ASP A 555 -64.11 41.81 -22.92
N ILE A 556 -64.42 40.63 -23.47
CA ILE A 556 -65.76 40.33 -23.98
C ILE A 556 -66.81 40.50 -22.88
N ALA A 557 -66.57 39.96 -21.68
CA ALA A 557 -67.50 40.05 -20.55
C ALA A 557 -67.75 41.51 -20.13
N ARG A 558 -66.72 42.36 -20.13
CA ARG A 558 -66.87 43.81 -19.86
C ARG A 558 -67.74 44.47 -20.92
N ARG A 559 -67.42 44.27 -22.20
CA ARG A 559 -68.21 44.84 -23.31
C ARG A 559 -69.67 44.36 -23.30
N LEU A 560 -69.90 43.09 -22.99
CA LEU A 560 -71.26 42.54 -22.86
C LEU A 560 -72.01 43.17 -21.69
N THR A 561 -71.34 43.38 -20.55
CA THR A 561 -71.93 44.06 -19.38
C THR A 561 -72.35 45.48 -19.75
N ASP A 562 -71.46 46.24 -20.38
CA ASP A 562 -71.74 47.62 -20.81
C ASP A 562 -72.92 47.68 -21.79
N ARG A 563 -72.96 46.74 -22.75
CA ARG A 563 -74.06 46.63 -23.72
C ARG A 563 -75.39 46.28 -23.04
N ILE A 564 -75.38 45.36 -22.07
CA ILE A 564 -76.58 44.99 -21.31
C ILE A 564 -77.08 46.21 -20.53
N THR A 565 -76.22 46.92 -19.81
CA THR A 565 -76.60 48.13 -19.07
C THR A 565 -77.18 49.21 -19.99
N ALA A 566 -76.59 49.41 -21.17
CA ALA A 566 -77.12 50.35 -22.17
C ALA A 566 -78.51 49.93 -22.69
N LEU A 567 -78.71 48.65 -22.96
CA LEU A 567 -79.99 48.11 -23.41
C LEU A 567 -81.06 48.18 -22.31
N GLU A 568 -80.70 47.91 -21.05
CA GLU A 568 -81.60 48.04 -19.90
C GLU A 568 -82.04 49.50 -19.70
N ALA A 569 -81.13 50.46 -19.86
CA ALA A 569 -81.45 51.88 -19.80
C ALA A 569 -82.40 52.31 -20.95
N GLN A 570 -82.17 51.80 -22.17
CA GLN A 570 -83.07 52.04 -23.30
C GLN A 570 -84.45 51.42 -23.06
N LEU A 571 -84.51 50.20 -22.54
CA LEU A 571 -85.78 49.53 -22.22
C LEU A 571 -86.55 50.26 -21.11
N ALA A 572 -85.85 50.78 -20.10
CA ALA A 572 -86.45 51.59 -19.05
C ALA A 572 -87.04 52.91 -19.59
N ALA A 573 -86.36 53.54 -20.56
CA ALA A 573 -86.86 54.74 -21.23
C ALA A 573 -88.05 54.46 -22.18
N LEU A 574 -88.14 53.24 -22.73
CA LEU A 574 -89.20 52.81 -23.65
C LEU A 574 -90.43 52.26 -22.96
N ARG A 575 -90.35 51.82 -21.69
CA ARG A 575 -91.55 51.47 -20.91
C ARG A 575 -92.30 52.77 -20.63
N PRO A 576 -93.51 52.99 -21.19
CA PRO A 576 -94.33 54.11 -20.76
C PRO A 576 -94.58 53.96 -19.26
N ALA A 577 -94.66 55.08 -18.54
CA ALA A 577 -95.14 55.10 -17.16
C ALA A 577 -96.55 54.49 -17.15
N ALA A 578 -96.64 53.17 -17.02
CA ALA A 578 -97.89 52.49 -16.75
C ALA A 578 -98.26 52.87 -15.32
N GLU A 579 -99.34 53.63 -15.23
CA GLU A 579 -100.04 54.07 -14.01
C GLU A 579 -100.27 52.93 -13.01
#